data_AF-A0A2W6D168-F1
#
_entry.id   AF-A0A2W6D168-F1
#
_cell.length_a   1.000
_cell.length_b   1.000
_cell.length_c   1.000
_cell.angle_alpha   90.00
_cell.angle_beta   90.00
_cell.angle_gamma   90.00
#
_symmetry.space_group_name_H-M   'P 1'
#
loop_
_entity.id
_entity.type
_entity.pdbx_description
1 polymer ?
#
loop_
_entity_poly.entity_id
_entity_poly.type
_entity_poly.pdbx_seq_one_letter_code
_entity_poly.pdbx_strand_id
1 'polypeptide(L)'
;MNALTFIDTNILVYSHDTHDEVKHQVAQDLLAQLWTSGPGTLSSQVLQEFYNVATRKLQPPMPPPQARQVVHDYSDWCVVDTDPVLIISASRLSEQHSINFWDALIVEAAARAGATELVTEDLQHGRRFGELQIRNPFLP
;
A
#
# COMPACT_ATOMS: atom_id res chain seq x y z
N MET A 1 -18.53 8.06 9.61
CA MET A 1 -17.96 6.80 9.12
C MET A 1 -16.57 7.12 8.62
N ASN A 2 -15.53 6.48 9.16
CA ASN A 2 -14.17 6.72 8.68
C ASN A 2 -14.02 6.09 7.29
N ALA A 3 -13.43 6.84 6.39
CA ALA A 3 -13.20 6.42 5.01
C ALA A 3 -12.21 5.25 4.98
N LEU A 4 -12.41 4.29 4.07
CA LEU A 4 -11.52 3.15 3.90
C LEU A 4 -10.22 3.61 3.23
N THR A 5 -9.10 3.30 3.87
CA THR A 5 -7.76 3.72 3.44
C THR A 5 -6.97 2.52 2.94
N PHE A 6 -6.61 2.54 1.66
CA PHE A 6 -5.75 1.52 1.05
C PHE A 6 -4.28 1.85 1.27
N ILE A 7 -3.50 0.85 1.69
CA ILE A 7 -2.07 0.98 1.99
C ILE A 7 -1.23 0.31 0.92
N ASP A 8 -0.30 1.07 0.35
CA ASP A 8 0.68 0.59 -0.61
C ASP A 8 1.91 -0.03 0.08
N THR A 9 2.71 -0.77 -0.67
CA THR A 9 3.90 -1.49 -0.20
C THR A 9 4.92 -0.55 0.44
N ASN A 10 5.16 0.64 -0.14
CA ASN A 10 6.17 1.58 0.38
C ASN A 10 5.88 1.96 1.84
N ILE A 11 4.61 2.13 2.23
CA ILE A 11 4.22 2.46 3.61
C ILE A 11 4.55 1.33 4.58
N LEU A 12 4.25 0.08 4.20
CA LEU A 12 4.63 -1.09 5.02
C LEU A 12 6.14 -1.27 5.09
N VAL A 13 6.87 -0.97 4.02
CA VAL A 13 8.33 -1.06 4.02
C VAL A 13 8.91 -0.01 4.96
N TYR A 14 8.47 1.25 4.88
CA TYR A 14 8.95 2.31 5.77
C TYR A 14 8.63 2.05 7.24
N SER A 15 7.49 1.41 7.55
CA SER A 15 7.20 1.04 8.95
C SER A 15 8.17 0.02 9.56
N HIS A 16 9.01 -0.61 8.75
CA HIS A 16 10.04 -1.55 9.18
C HIS A 16 11.48 -1.14 8.81
N ASP A 17 11.65 -0.11 7.98
CA ASP A 17 12.97 0.44 7.64
C ASP A 17 13.38 1.53 8.63
N THR A 18 14.41 1.25 9.44
CA THR A 18 14.91 2.21 10.43
C THR A 18 15.97 3.18 9.88
N HIS A 19 16.30 3.13 8.59
CA HIS A 19 17.31 4.03 8.00
C HIS A 19 16.78 5.45 7.77
N ASP A 20 15.49 5.60 7.47
CA ASP A 20 14.83 6.90 7.34
C ASP A 20 13.91 7.10 8.55
N GLU A 21 14.46 7.63 9.64
CA GLU A 21 13.76 7.80 10.92
C GLU A 21 12.46 8.59 10.78
N VAL A 22 12.42 9.58 9.87
CA VAL A 22 11.24 10.42 9.66
C VAL A 22 10.14 9.63 8.98
N LYS A 23 10.43 8.99 7.84
CA LYS A 23 9.43 8.16 7.15
C LYS A 23 9.00 6.96 7.98
N HIS A 24 9.93 6.38 8.73
CA HIS A 24 9.65 5.29 9.65
C HIS A 24 8.60 5.69 10.69
N GLN A 25 8.82 6.82 11.37
CA GLN A 25 7.89 7.32 12.37
C GLN A 25 6.53 7.66 11.76
N VAL A 26 6.50 8.35 10.62
CA VAL A 26 5.25 8.70 9.91
C VAL A 26 4.46 7.44 9.51
N ALA A 27 5.14 6.42 8.98
CA ALA A 27 4.50 5.16 8.60
C ALA A 27 3.97 4.38 9.81
N GLN A 28 4.76 4.28 10.89
CA GLN A 28 4.35 3.67 12.15
C GLN A 28 3.11 4.34 12.73
N ASP A 29 3.11 5.67 12.84
CA ASP A 29 2.00 6.44 13.40
C ASP A 29 0.74 6.30 12.55
N LEU A 30 0.87 6.35 11.22
CA LEU A 30 -0.25 6.15 10.31
C LEU A 30 -0.87 4.76 10.48
N LEU A 31 -0.05 3.70 10.48
CA LEU A 31 -0.55 2.33 10.60
C LEU A 31 -1.19 2.10 11.98
N ALA A 32 -0.61 2.64 13.05
CA ALA A 32 -1.18 2.56 14.40
C ALA A 32 -2.53 3.28 14.50
N GLN A 33 -2.67 4.46 13.87
CA GLN A 33 -3.95 5.17 13.78
C GLN A 33 -5.01 4.37 13.03
N LEU A 34 -4.63 3.74 11.91
CA LEU A 34 -5.54 2.88 11.16
C LEU A 34 -5.97 1.68 11.99
N TRP A 35 -5.06 0.96 12.65
CA TRP A 35 -5.44 -0.16 13.53
C TRP A 35 -6.37 0.22 14.68
N THR A 36 -6.27 1.45 15.21
CA THR A 36 -7.04 1.86 16.39
C THR A 36 -8.37 2.55 16.05
N SER A 37 -8.41 3.27 14.93
CA SER A 37 -9.47 4.24 14.68
C SER A 37 -10.00 4.27 13.25
N GLY A 38 -9.39 3.58 12.29
CA GLY A 38 -9.82 3.57 10.88
C GLY A 38 -9.94 2.15 10.30
N PRO A 39 -10.63 1.97 9.16
CA PRO A 39 -10.53 0.71 8.44
C PRO A 39 -9.37 0.84 7.43
N GLY A 40 -8.23 0.22 7.76
CA GLY A 40 -7.12 0.01 6.83
C GLY A 40 -7.40 -1.20 5.92
N THR A 41 -6.93 -1.16 4.68
CA THR A 41 -7.04 -2.28 3.74
C THR A 41 -5.82 -2.33 2.81
N LEU A 42 -5.57 -3.50 2.21
CA LEU A 42 -4.55 -3.68 1.18
C LEU A 42 -4.90 -4.87 0.27
N SER A 43 -4.05 -5.14 -0.72
CA SER A 43 -4.17 -6.29 -1.61
C SER A 43 -3.10 -7.35 -1.34
N SER A 44 -3.35 -8.56 -1.85
CA SER A 44 -2.37 -9.65 -1.84
C SER A 44 -1.05 -9.27 -2.54
N GLN A 45 -1.07 -8.40 -3.54
CA GLN A 45 0.13 -7.88 -4.20
C GLN A 45 1.01 -7.11 -3.22
N VAL A 46 0.41 -6.24 -2.38
CA VAL A 46 1.14 -5.46 -1.38
C VAL A 46 1.90 -6.38 -0.42
N LEU A 47 1.28 -7.48 0.05
CA LEU A 47 1.94 -8.45 0.92
C LEU A 47 3.08 -9.21 0.22
N GLN A 48 2.90 -9.57 -1.07
CA GLN A 48 3.92 -10.24 -1.87
C GLN A 48 5.14 -9.33 -2.08
N GLU A 49 4.90 -8.08 -2.46
CA GLU A 49 5.95 -7.09 -2.66
C GLU A 49 6.67 -6.78 -1.35
N PHE A 50 5.92 -6.57 -0.25
CA PHE A 50 6.48 -6.37 1.07
C PHE A 50 7.43 -7.50 1.45
N TYR A 51 7.00 -8.76 1.36
CA TYR A 51 7.85 -9.90 1.71
C TYR A 51 9.15 -9.92 0.91
N ASN A 52 9.07 -9.66 -0.40
CA ASN A 52 10.23 -9.62 -1.28
C ASN A 52 11.19 -8.47 -0.95
N VAL A 53 10.66 -7.27 -0.65
CA VAL A 53 11.47 -6.10 -0.26
C VAL A 53 12.07 -6.29 1.13
N ALA A 54 11.26 -6.70 2.11
CA ALA A 54 11.68 -6.88 3.49
C ALA A 54 12.85 -7.87 3.63
N THR A 55 12.79 -8.98 2.91
CA THR A 55 13.79 -10.06 3.02
C THR A 55 15.05 -9.85 2.16
N ARG A 56 15.07 -8.86 1.26
CA ARG A 56 16.17 -8.68 0.29
C ARG A 56 16.76 -7.27 0.24
N LYS A 57 15.94 -6.24 0.46
CA LYS A 57 16.31 -4.84 0.22
C LYS A 57 16.43 -4.03 1.50
N LEU A 58 15.66 -4.35 2.55
CA LEU A 58 15.87 -3.73 3.86
C LEU A 58 17.31 -3.95 4.33
N GLN A 59 17.80 -2.99 5.09
CA GLN A 59 19.13 -3.05 5.70
C GLN A 59 18.94 -2.96 7.22
N PRO A 60 19.44 -3.92 8.02
CA PRO A 60 19.72 -5.28 7.56
C PRO A 60 18.45 -5.96 7.00
N PRO A 61 18.58 -6.96 6.11
CA PRO A 61 17.42 -7.69 5.61
C PRO A 61 16.62 -8.35 6.74
N MET A 62 15.30 -8.26 6.66
CA MET A 62 14.42 -8.89 7.64
C MET A 62 14.51 -10.42 7.54
N PRO A 63 14.71 -11.15 8.65
CA PRO A 63 14.67 -12.60 8.66
C PRO A 63 13.34 -13.13 8.11
N PRO A 64 13.34 -14.16 7.25
CA PRO A 64 12.10 -14.71 6.68
C PRO A 64 11.00 -15.09 7.69
N PRO A 65 11.30 -15.64 8.90
CA PRO A 65 10.28 -15.87 9.91
C PRO A 65 9.58 -14.59 10.39
N GLN A 66 10.34 -13.51 10.56
CA GLN A 66 9.79 -12.22 10.96
C GLN A 66 8.94 -11.62 9.83
N ALA A 67 9.41 -11.69 8.58
CA ALA A 67 8.63 -11.21 7.43
C ALA A 67 7.31 -11.98 7.26
N ARG A 68 7.30 -13.30 7.52
CA ARG A 68 6.06 -14.09 7.53
C ARG A 68 5.09 -13.67 8.63
N GLN A 69 5.60 -13.30 9.81
CA GLN A 69 4.75 -12.80 10.88
C GLN A 69 4.07 -11.49 10.47
N VAL A 70 4.82 -10.54 9.88
CA VAL A 70 4.24 -9.29 9.39
C VAL A 70 3.19 -9.55 8.30
N VAL A 71 3.47 -10.44 7.35
CA VAL A 71 2.48 -10.83 6.31
C VAL A 71 1.22 -11.43 6.95
N HIS A 72 1.37 -12.27 7.97
CA HIS A 72 0.24 -12.83 8.71
C HIS A 72 -0.56 -11.73 9.42
N ASP A 73 0.11 -10.82 10.12
CA ASP A 73 -0.53 -9.75 10.90
C ASP A 73 -1.35 -8.81 10.00
N TYR A 74 -0.88 -8.52 8.79
CA TYR A 74 -1.58 -7.70 7.81
C TYR A 74 -2.57 -8.48 6.92
N SER A 75 -2.67 -9.80 7.05
CA SER A 75 -3.61 -10.59 6.26
C SER A 75 -5.08 -10.26 6.57
N ASP A 76 -5.36 -9.77 7.79
CA ASP A 76 -6.68 -9.26 8.20
C ASP A 76 -7.13 -8.03 7.39
N TRP A 77 -6.18 -7.29 6.79
CA TRP A 77 -6.47 -6.14 5.91
C TRP A 77 -6.52 -6.52 4.42
N CYS A 78 -6.19 -7.77 4.07
CA CYS A 78 -6.07 -8.21 2.69
C CYS A 78 -7.42 -8.65 2.13
N VAL A 79 -8.11 -7.71 1.46
CA VAL A 79 -9.47 -7.96 0.91
C VAL A 79 -9.51 -8.08 -0.61
N VAL A 80 -8.40 -7.80 -1.30
CA VAL A 80 -8.32 -7.85 -2.77
C VAL A 80 -7.21 -8.78 -3.25
N ASP A 81 -7.61 -9.80 -4.00
CA ASP A 81 -6.69 -10.65 -4.75
C ASP A 81 -6.39 -10.06 -6.13
N THR A 82 -5.14 -10.23 -6.58
CA THR A 82 -4.74 -9.88 -7.94
C THR A 82 -5.21 -10.97 -8.91
N ASP A 83 -6.34 -10.72 -9.55
CA ASP A 83 -6.93 -11.61 -10.57
C ASP A 83 -6.75 -11.08 -12.00
N PRO A 84 -7.01 -11.89 -13.05
CA PRO A 84 -6.90 -11.43 -14.43
C PRO A 84 -7.81 -10.25 -14.79
N VAL A 85 -8.95 -10.08 -14.12
CA VAL A 85 -9.85 -8.94 -14.35
C VAL A 85 -9.18 -7.66 -13.86
N LEU A 86 -8.51 -7.70 -12.70
CA LEU A 86 -7.76 -6.58 -12.15
C LEU A 86 -6.63 -6.18 -13.08
N ILE A 87 -5.91 -7.17 -13.62
CA ILE A 87 -4.80 -6.95 -14.55
C ILE A 87 -5.28 -6.24 -15.83
N ILE A 88 -6.42 -6.65 -16.39
CA ILE A 88 -7.00 -6.01 -17.59
C ILE A 88 -7.48 -4.58 -17.29
N SER A 89 -8.12 -4.35 -16.14
CA SER A 89 -8.52 -3.00 -15.74
C SER A 89 -7.30 -2.10 -15.54
N ALA A 90 -6.27 -2.60 -14.85
CA ALA A 90 -5.04 -1.86 -14.58
C ALA A 90 -4.28 -1.52 -15.88
N SER A 91 -4.26 -2.42 -16.87
CA SER A 91 -3.62 -2.11 -18.15
C SER A 91 -4.31 -0.95 -18.86
N ARG A 92 -5.66 -0.91 -18.84
CA ARG A 92 -6.44 0.20 -19.42
C ARG A 92 -6.23 1.50 -18.65
N LEU A 93 -6.22 1.43 -17.32
CA LEU A 93 -5.98 2.59 -16.46
C LEU A 93 -4.59 3.16 -16.70
N SER A 94 -3.57 2.31 -16.80
CA SER A 94 -2.19 2.68 -17.11
C SER A 94 -2.08 3.46 -18.43
N GLU A 95 -2.73 2.98 -19.49
CA GLU A 95 -2.81 3.66 -20.78
C GLU A 95 -3.56 5.00 -20.70
N GLN A 96 -4.74 5.01 -20.06
CA GLN A 96 -5.60 6.18 -19.98
C GLN A 96 -4.99 7.33 -19.15
N HIS A 97 -4.27 6.98 -18.08
CA HIS A 97 -3.75 7.93 -17.11
C HIS A 97 -2.23 8.13 -17.19
N SER A 98 -1.56 7.47 -18.14
CA SER A 98 -0.12 7.50 -18.36
C SER A 98 0.69 7.25 -17.08
N ILE A 99 0.27 6.28 -16.28
CA ILE A 99 1.00 5.79 -15.09
C ILE A 99 1.60 4.42 -15.36
N ASN A 100 2.62 4.02 -14.60
CA ASN A 100 3.19 2.70 -14.77
C ASN A 100 2.16 1.61 -14.40
N PHE A 101 2.32 0.42 -14.99
CA PHE A 101 1.35 -0.67 -14.82
C PHE A 101 1.20 -1.13 -13.36
N TRP A 102 2.28 -1.14 -12.58
CA TRP A 102 2.24 -1.56 -11.18
C TRP A 102 1.47 -0.55 -10.32
N ASP A 103 1.70 0.75 -10.51
CA ASP A 103 0.91 1.80 -9.85
C ASP A 103 -0.58 1.67 -10.23
N ALA A 104 -0.87 1.42 -11.50
CA ALA A 104 -2.24 1.23 -11.97
C ALA A 104 -2.91 0.03 -11.30
N LEU A 105 -2.16 -1.04 -11.05
CA LEU A 105 -2.66 -2.24 -10.38
C LEU A 105 -3.03 -1.94 -8.92
N ILE A 106 -2.23 -1.13 -8.22
CA ILE A 106 -2.53 -0.64 -6.87
C ILE A 106 -3.77 0.27 -6.87
N VAL A 107 -3.88 1.19 -7.83
CA VAL A 107 -5.06 2.08 -7.95
C VAL A 107 -6.34 1.27 -8.17
N GLU A 108 -6.33 0.30 -9.09
CA GLU A 108 -7.49 -0.56 -9.34
C GLU A 108 -7.81 -1.44 -8.13
N ALA A 109 -6.80 -1.94 -7.40
CA ALA A 109 -7.03 -2.71 -6.19
C ALA A 109 -7.68 -1.86 -5.10
N ALA A 110 -7.22 -0.63 -4.92
CA ALA A 110 -7.80 0.33 -3.98
C ALA A 110 -9.25 0.69 -4.34
N ALA A 111 -9.52 0.99 -5.62
CA ALA A 111 -10.87 1.25 -6.09
C ALA A 111 -11.79 0.03 -5.89
N ARG A 112 -11.31 -1.19 -6.19
CA ARG A 112 -12.07 -2.44 -6.00
C ARG A 112 -12.38 -2.72 -4.52
N ALA A 113 -11.46 -2.40 -3.62
CA ALA A 113 -11.68 -2.50 -2.18
C ALA A 113 -12.75 -1.53 -1.67
N GLY A 114 -13.16 -0.54 -2.48
CA GLY A 114 -14.04 0.55 -2.06
C GLY A 114 -13.31 1.60 -1.21
N ALA A 115 -11.98 1.67 -1.32
CA ALA A 115 -11.19 2.69 -0.64
C ALA A 115 -11.44 4.07 -1.29
N THR A 116 -11.51 5.10 -0.45
CA THR A 116 -11.61 6.50 -0.91
C THR A 116 -10.28 7.22 -0.79
N GLU A 117 -9.31 6.63 -0.10
CA GLU A 117 -7.94 7.12 -0.01
C GLU A 117 -6.96 5.98 -0.33
N LEU A 118 -5.93 6.27 -1.13
CA LEU A 118 -4.77 5.42 -1.34
C LEU A 118 -3.54 6.15 -0.80
N VAL A 119 -2.88 5.53 0.18
CA VAL A 119 -1.65 6.05 0.76
C VAL A 119 -0.45 5.44 0.06
N THR A 120 0.32 6.27 -0.63
CA THR A 120 1.52 5.86 -1.37
C THR A 120 2.48 7.03 -1.59
N GLU A 121 3.78 6.76 -1.64
CA GLU A 121 4.79 7.71 -2.08
C GLU A 121 4.90 7.82 -3.61
N ASP A 122 4.56 6.76 -4.35
CA ASP A 122 4.92 6.61 -5.76
C ASP A 122 3.99 7.36 -6.73
N LEU A 123 2.87 7.90 -6.24
CA LEU A 123 1.90 8.66 -7.02
C LEU A 123 1.79 10.12 -6.57
N GLN A 124 1.38 10.98 -7.51
CA GLN A 124 1.20 12.41 -7.25
C GLN A 124 0.14 12.65 -6.16
N HIS A 125 0.56 13.28 -5.06
CA HIS A 125 -0.34 13.67 -3.98
C HIS A 125 -1.50 14.55 -4.47
N GLY A 126 -2.70 14.28 -3.97
CA GLY A 126 -3.92 15.00 -4.32
C GLY A 126 -4.55 14.56 -5.65
N ARG A 127 -3.87 13.72 -6.44
CA ARG A 127 -4.45 13.14 -7.66
C ARG A 127 -5.67 12.28 -7.30
N ARG A 128 -6.64 12.22 -8.23
CA ARG A 128 -7.88 11.46 -8.06
C ARG A 128 -8.09 10.46 -9.20
N PHE A 129 -8.67 9.31 -8.84
CA PHE A 129 -9.12 8.26 -9.75
C PHE A 129 -10.55 7.88 -9.35
N GLY A 130 -11.55 8.55 -9.95
CA GLY A 130 -12.92 8.50 -9.44
C GLY A 130 -13.00 9.06 -8.02
N GLU A 131 -13.54 8.27 -7.09
CA GLU A 131 -13.65 8.60 -5.67
C GLU A 131 -12.36 8.38 -4.87
N LEU A 132 -11.37 7.70 -5.45
CA LEU A 132 -10.09 7.43 -4.79
C LEU A 132 -9.18 8.66 -4.89
N GLN A 133 -8.72 9.17 -3.75
CA GLN A 133 -7.73 10.23 -3.66
C GLN A 133 -6.37 9.70 -3.22
N ILE A 134 -5.31 10.14 -3.89
CA ILE A 134 -3.93 9.81 -3.52
C ILE A 134 -3.45 10.69 -2.37
N ARG A 135 -2.95 10.07 -1.31
CA ARG A 135 -2.27 10.75 -0.19
C ARG A 135 -0.82 10.26 -0.09
N ASN A 136 0.13 11.17 -0.22
CA ASN A 136 1.52 10.90 0.15
C ASN A 136 1.70 11.41 1.59
N PRO A 137 1.89 10.54 2.58
CA PRO A 137 1.95 10.93 3.99
C PRO A 137 3.28 11.61 4.37
N PHE A 138 4.29 11.56 3.48
CA PHE A 138 5.61 12.11 3.71
C PHE A 138 5.76 13.55 3.21
N LEU A 139 4.70 14.12 2.63
CA LEU A 139 4.65 15.53 2.25
C LEU A 139 4.12 16.39 3.41
N PRO A 140 4.55 17.66 3.52
CA PRO A 140 4.04 18.61 4.51
C PRO A 140 2.55 18.94 4.36
#